data_AF-A0A6J4RBG1-F1
#
_entry.id   AF-A0A6J4RBG1-F1
#
_cell.length_a   1.000
_cell.length_b   1.000
_cell.length_c   1.000
_cell.angle_alpha   90.00
_cell.angle_beta   90.00
_cell.angle_gamma   90.00
#
_symmetry.space_group_name_H-M   'P 1'
#
loop_
_entity.id
_entity.type
_entity.pdbx_description
1 polymer ?
#
loop_
_entity_poly.entity_id
_entity_poly.type
_entity_poly.pdbx_seq_one_letter_code
_entity_poly.pdbx_strand_id
1 'polypeptide(L)'
;MTPEQIEQALTQAGWRLDGGFSEYLIVGYDDHASILAHSWVWEKDTHVFELSDERTERVYWVHSIPTPWQAKLLLEEYGSPSQEEELPGTLYEFGQYGYAS
;
A
#
# COMPACT_ATOMS: atom_id res chain seq x y z
N MET A 1 -16.27 -1.16 -5.82
CA MET A 1 -16.04 0.09 -6.56
C MET A 1 -15.31 -0.28 -7.83
N THR A 2 -15.73 0.29 -8.96
CA THR A 2 -14.95 0.23 -10.21
C THR A 2 -13.69 1.11 -10.06
N PRO A 3 -12.67 0.91 -10.90
CA PRO A 3 -11.48 1.77 -10.91
C PRO A 3 -11.82 3.27 -10.97
N GLU A 4 -12.75 3.65 -11.84
CA GLU A 4 -13.17 5.06 -12.02
C GLU A 4 -13.86 5.61 -10.76
N GLN A 5 -14.65 4.78 -10.07
CA GLN A 5 -15.27 5.16 -8.80
C GLN A 5 -14.21 5.39 -7.71
N ILE A 6 -13.14 4.59 -7.70
CA ILE A 6 -12.03 4.74 -6.76
C ILE A 6 -11.28 6.05 -7.05
N GLU A 7 -10.91 6.30 -8.31
CA GLU A 7 -10.23 7.54 -8.72
C GLU A 7 -11.05 8.79 -8.36
N GLN A 8 -12.35 8.75 -8.65
CA GLN A 8 -13.25 9.84 -8.29
C GLN A 8 -13.33 10.04 -6.77
N ALA A 9 -13.45 8.96 -6.00
CA ALA A 9 -13.53 9.04 -4.54
C ALA A 9 -12.23 9.55 -3.91
N LEU A 10 -11.07 9.13 -4.43
CA LEU A 10 -9.76 9.64 -4.03
C LEU A 10 -9.65 11.14 -4.31
N THR A 11 -10.03 11.58 -5.50
CA THR A 11 -10.04 13.00 -5.87
C THR A 11 -10.96 13.81 -4.97
N GLN A 12 -12.16 13.30 -4.67
CA GLN A 12 -13.12 13.94 -3.76
C GLN A 12 -12.62 14.03 -2.32
N ALA A 13 -11.82 13.06 -1.86
CA ALA A 13 -11.19 13.06 -0.55
C ALA A 13 -9.94 13.96 -0.47
N GLY A 14 -9.51 14.55 -1.59
CA GLY A 14 -8.42 15.52 -1.66
C GLY A 14 -7.06 14.93 -2.04
N TRP A 15 -7.02 13.68 -2.52
CA TRP A 15 -5.78 13.06 -3.01
C TRP A 15 -5.43 13.52 -4.42
N ARG A 16 -4.13 13.63 -4.71
CA ARG A 16 -3.63 13.74 -6.08
C ARG A 16 -3.46 12.34 -6.64
N LEU A 17 -3.92 12.10 -7.87
CA LEU A 17 -3.76 10.79 -8.51
C LEU A 17 -2.41 10.68 -9.22
N ASP A 18 -1.76 9.53 -9.08
CA ASP A 18 -0.69 9.11 -9.97
C ASP A 18 -1.24 8.13 -11.02
N GLY A 19 -1.15 8.51 -12.29
CA GLY A 19 -1.64 7.74 -13.42
C GLY A 19 -0.66 6.68 -13.94
N GLY A 20 0.53 6.53 -13.32
CA GLY A 20 1.58 5.64 -13.80
C GLY A 20 1.26 4.14 -13.78
N PHE A 21 0.29 3.72 -12.96
CA PHE A 21 0.07 2.31 -12.60
C PHE A 21 -1.36 1.80 -12.82
N SER A 22 -2.19 2.57 -13.53
CA SER A 22 -3.67 2.42 -13.58
C SER A 22 -4.18 1.06 -14.06
N GLU A 23 -3.36 0.24 -14.71
CA GLU A 23 -3.73 -1.12 -15.12
C GLU A 23 -3.80 -2.12 -13.94
N TYR A 24 -3.10 -1.87 -12.85
CA TYR A 24 -2.99 -2.79 -11.71
C TYR A 24 -3.07 -2.13 -10.34
N LEU A 25 -2.95 -0.81 -10.27
CA LEU A 25 -2.91 -0.06 -9.03
C LEU A 25 -3.36 1.38 -9.26
N ILE A 26 -4.30 1.84 -8.45
CA ILE A 26 -4.61 3.28 -8.37
C ILE A 26 -3.89 3.82 -7.14
N VAL A 27 -3.13 4.90 -7.34
CA VAL A 27 -2.39 5.57 -6.27
C VAL A 27 -2.91 6.99 -6.10
N GLY A 28 -3.36 7.30 -4.89
CA GLY A 28 -3.54 8.66 -4.42
C GLY A 28 -2.36 9.06 -3.56
N TYR A 29 -1.87 10.30 -3.67
CA TYR A 29 -0.77 10.80 -2.86
C TYR A 29 -0.99 12.24 -2.41
N ASP A 30 -0.27 12.59 -1.35
CA ASP A 30 -0.06 13.95 -0.83
C ASP A 30 1.40 14.05 -0.35
N ASP A 31 1.81 15.22 0.15
CA ASP A 31 3.18 15.47 0.62
C ASP A 31 3.59 14.61 1.85
N HIS A 32 2.67 13.84 2.43
CA HIS A 32 2.86 13.11 3.69
C HIS A 32 2.48 11.64 3.66
N ALA A 33 1.65 11.21 2.72
CA ALA A 33 1.14 9.85 2.69
C ALA A 33 0.71 9.50 1.26
N SER A 34 0.62 8.20 1.03
CA SER A 34 0.02 7.60 -0.16
C SER A 34 -1.11 6.66 0.25
N ILE A 35 -2.09 6.52 -0.64
CA ILE A 35 -3.17 5.54 -0.56
C ILE A 35 -3.20 4.71 -1.83
N LEU A 36 -3.16 3.40 -1.66
CA LEU A 36 -3.03 2.42 -2.72
C LEU A 36 -4.30 1.58 -2.79
N ALA A 37 -4.90 1.51 -3.97
CA ALA A 37 -6.03 0.66 -4.27
C ALA A 37 -5.62 -0.41 -5.30
N HIS A 38 -5.20 -1.57 -4.79
CA HIS A 38 -4.72 -2.68 -5.60
C HIS A 38 -5.83 -3.32 -6.46
N SER A 39 -5.50 -3.78 -7.67
CA SER A 39 -6.51 -4.33 -8.60
C SER A 39 -7.27 -5.56 -8.11
N TRP A 40 -6.65 -6.36 -7.24
CA TRP A 40 -7.28 -7.56 -6.67
C TRP A 40 -8.47 -7.25 -5.74
N VAL A 41 -8.62 -6.00 -5.29
CA VAL A 41 -9.75 -5.53 -4.46
C VAL A 41 -10.82 -4.79 -5.26
N TRP A 42 -10.60 -4.56 -6.54
CA TRP A 42 -11.57 -3.86 -7.39
C TRP A 42 -12.81 -4.73 -7.59
N GLU A 43 -13.96 -4.06 -7.71
CA GLU A 43 -15.27 -4.70 -7.93
C GLU A 43 -15.67 -5.74 -6.87
N LYS A 44 -14.99 -5.76 -5.72
CA LYS A 44 -15.38 -6.56 -4.55
C LYS A 44 -16.37 -5.82 -3.66
N ASP A 45 -17.10 -6.56 -2.84
CA ASP A 45 -17.99 -5.99 -1.81
C ASP A 45 -17.20 -5.36 -0.66
N THR A 46 -16.05 -5.95 -0.32
CA THR A 46 -15.12 -5.41 0.67
C THR A 46 -14.02 -4.63 -0.02
N HIS A 47 -13.98 -3.32 0.21
CA HIS A 47 -12.84 -2.49 -0.20
C HIS A 47 -11.81 -2.48 0.92
N VAL A 48 -10.55 -2.64 0.54
CA VAL A 48 -9.42 -2.41 1.44
C VAL A 48 -8.38 -1.62 0.68
N PHE A 49 -7.85 -0.61 1.34
CA PHE A 49 -6.85 0.30 0.81
C PHE A 49 -5.65 0.27 1.73
N GLU A 50 -4.48 0.37 1.13
CA GLU A 50 -3.22 0.47 1.85
C GLU A 50 -2.87 1.95 1.98
N LEU A 51 -2.53 2.38 3.18
CA LEU A 51 -1.90 3.67 3.46
C LEU A 51 -0.41 3.43 3.65
N SER A 52 0.42 4.31 3.10
CA SER A 52 1.87 4.28 3.31
C SER A 52 2.44 5.66 3.53
N ASP A 53 3.48 5.76 4.36
CA ASP A 53 4.34 6.94 4.49
C ASP A 53 5.77 6.52 4.14
N GLU A 54 6.26 6.98 2.98
CA GLU A 54 7.59 6.67 2.47
C GLU A 54 8.71 7.15 3.40
N ARG A 55 8.47 8.18 4.19
CA ARG A 55 9.47 8.78 5.07
C ARG A 55 9.63 8.01 6.37
N THR A 56 8.56 7.38 6.85
CA THR A 56 8.58 6.59 8.09
C THR A 56 8.51 5.08 7.84
N GLU A 57 8.38 4.68 6.58
CA GLU A 57 8.23 3.28 6.14
C GLU A 57 7.07 2.58 6.87
N ARG A 58 6.02 3.33 7.17
CA ARG A 58 4.84 2.82 7.88
C ARG A 58 3.74 2.48 6.90
N VAL A 59 3.04 1.37 7.18
CA VAL A 59 1.90 0.90 6.41
C VAL A 59 0.70 0.65 7.33
N TYR A 60 -0.49 0.98 6.86
CA TYR A 60 -1.75 0.69 7.55
C TYR A 60 -2.88 0.39 6.56
N TRP A 61 -3.82 -0.49 6.92
CA TRP A 61 -4.91 -0.91 6.02
C TRP A 61 -6.24 -0.34 6.48
N VAL A 62 -7.02 0.21 5.55
CA VAL A 62 -8.31 0.86 5.83
C VAL A 62 -9.41 0.35 4.89
N HIS A 63 -10.66 0.36 5.37
CA HIS A 63 -11.83 -0.06 4.59
C HIS A 63 -12.61 1.10 3.93
N SER A 64 -12.19 2.33 4.19
CA SER A 64 -12.78 3.54 3.63
C SER A 64 -11.66 4.48 3.21
N ILE A 65 -11.90 5.32 2.20
CA ILE A 65 -10.94 6.32 1.75
C ILE A 65 -10.90 7.49 2.75
N PRO A 66 -9.83 7.66 3.55
CA PRO A 66 -9.65 8.83 4.40
C PRO A 66 -9.23 10.05 3.58
N THR A 67 -9.29 11.23 4.18
CA THR A 67 -8.54 12.40 3.69
C THR A 67 -7.03 12.21 3.92
N PRO A 68 -6.15 12.91 3.19
CA PRO A 68 -4.70 12.84 3.42
C PRO A 68 -4.28 13.12 4.87
N TRP A 69 -4.92 14.11 5.51
CA TRP A 69 -4.67 14.42 6.92
C TRP A 69 -5.05 13.27 7.85
N GLN A 70 -6.19 12.62 7.63
CA GLN A 70 -6.61 11.46 8.41
C GLN A 70 -5.68 10.26 8.17
N ALA A 71 -5.23 10.04 6.95
CA ALA A 71 -4.29 8.97 6.63
C ALA A 71 -2.98 9.12 7.41
N LYS A 72 -2.44 10.34 7.48
CA LYS A 72 -1.26 10.64 8.30
C LYS A 72 -1.48 10.27 9.77
N LEU A 73 -2.59 10.67 10.37
CA LEU A 73 -2.90 10.34 11.77
C LEU A 73 -3.01 8.82 11.99
N LEU A 74 -3.65 8.11 11.07
CA LEU A 74 -3.77 6.65 11.13
C LEU A 74 -2.40 5.95 11.04
N LEU A 75 -1.50 6.45 10.20
CA LEU A 75 -0.14 5.94 10.07
C LEU A 75 0.70 6.23 11.32
N GLU A 76 0.57 7.41 11.92
CA GLU A 76 1.27 7.77 13.17
C GLU A 76 0.79 6.92 14.36
N GLU A 77 -0.51 6.64 14.44
CA GLU A 77 -1.12 5.93 15.58
C GLU A 77 -1.07 4.40 15.44
N TYR A 78 -1.33 3.88 14.23
CA TYR A 78 -1.51 2.44 13.98
C TYR A 78 -0.60 1.87 12.89
N GLY A 79 0.17 2.70 12.21
CA GLY A 79 1.08 2.27 11.16
C GLY A 79 2.13 1.32 11.71
N SER A 80 2.26 0.16 11.08
CA SER A 80 3.33 -0.80 11.36
C SER A 80 4.49 -0.56 10.39
N PRO A 81 5.75 -0.82 10.77
CA PRO A 81 6.84 -0.85 9.81
C PRO A 81 6.47 -1.80 8.67
N SER A 82 6.77 -1.41 7.43
CA SER A 82 6.69 -2.31 6.28
C SER A 82 7.53 -3.55 6.60
N GLN A 83 6.98 -4.74 6.36
CA GLN A 83 7.68 -6.01 6.64
C GLN A 83 8.91 -6.25 5.74
N GLU A 84 9.35 -5.24 4.96
CA GLU A 84 10.55 -5.34 4.12
C GLU A 84 11.85 -5.43 4.95
N GLU A 85 11.83 -5.07 6.24
CA GLU A 85 12.99 -5.18 7.14
C GLU A 85 13.07 -6.46 7.98
N GLU A 86 12.18 -7.45 7.76
CA GLU A 86 12.36 -8.81 8.30
C GLU A 86 12.44 -9.84 7.17
N LEU A 87 13.53 -9.76 6.39
CA LEU A 87 14.21 -10.99 6.01
C LEU A 87 15.12 -11.38 7.19
N PRO A 88 14.65 -12.14 8.20
CA PRO A 88 15.59 -12.88 9.02
C PRO A 88 16.37 -13.75 8.06
N GLY A 89 17.70 -13.66 8.05
CA GLY A 89 18.56 -14.29 7.06
C GLY A 89 18.16 -15.75 6.75
N THR A 90 17.39 -15.94 5.69
CA THR A 90 17.16 -17.24 5.09
C THR A 90 17.54 -17.13 3.64
N LEU A 91 18.78 -17.53 3.35
CA LEU A 91 19.18 -18.47 2.29
C LEU A 91 20.58 -18.20 1.68
N TYR A 92 21.53 -17.62 2.42
CA TYR A 92 22.92 -17.51 1.97
C TYR A 92 23.93 -18.12 2.95
N GLU A 93 23.57 -19.19 3.65
CA GLU A 93 24.55 -20.04 4.32
C GLU A 93 23.95 -21.43 4.62
N PHE A 94 23.89 -22.29 3.60
CA PHE A 94 24.11 -23.73 3.75
C PHE A 94 24.43 -24.29 2.37
N GLY A 95 25.64 -23.99 1.90
CA GLY A 95 26.27 -24.82 0.89
C GLY A 95 26.55 -26.19 1.50
N GLN A 96 25.73 -27.19 1.22
CA GLN A 96 26.10 -28.61 1.12
C GLN A 96 25.09 -29.34 0.22
N TYR A 97 25.03 -28.97 -1.06
CA TYR A 97 24.62 -29.94 -2.08
C TYR A 97 25.84 -30.82 -2.38
N GLY A 98 25.88 -31.98 -1.74
CA GLY A 98 26.78 -33.05 -2.17
C GLY A 98 26.40 -33.47 -3.59
N TYR A 99 27.26 -33.13 -4.55
CA TYR A 99 27.33 -33.85 -5.81
C TYR A 99 27.96 -35.21 -5.50
N ALA A 100 27.16 -36.28 -5.52
CA ALA A 100 27.68 -37.62 -5.75
C ALA A 100 27.55 -37.90 -7.26
N SER A 101 28.70 -38.17 -7.87
CA SER A 101 28.90 -38.53 -9.27
C SER A 101 28.20 -39.82 -9.67
#